data_AF-M2VTT3-F1
#
_entry.id   AF-M2VTT3-F1
#
_cell.length_a   1.000
_cell.length_b   1.000
_cell.length_c   1.000
_cell.angle_alpha   90.00
_cell.angle_beta   90.00
_cell.angle_gamma   90.00
#
_symmetry.space_group_name_H-M   'P 1'
#
loop_
_entity.id
_entity.type
_entity.pdbx_description
1 polymer ?
#
loop_
_entity_poly.entity_id
_entity_poly.type
_entity_poly.pdbx_seq_one_letter_code
_entity_poly.pdbx_strand_id
1 'polypeptide(L)'
;MSHDNSTNEEVIRLLPELENDNDDKQVSSEYGKIEKWMQQLSTPWSQKLLEQDNDELILSTHRSEKPIVPFTIRNERLDSLIDINWATFNQEQQREMKKKRETLGRDWFNMPAIPSNDIETQKAVKLLHLRRFIYPNRFYKSLGTEKSSHRFYQVGTVQDQPEEFFSNRLPRKERKNTFVEEFLSDPDLRTRTKERFKKIQTEKQKLVNPKKWKKRIQRTLPKWKRK
;
A
#
# COMPACT_ATOMS: atom_id res chain seq x y z
N MET A 1 -59.32 -24.09 9.19
CA MET A 1 -59.81 -24.34 7.82
C MET A 1 -61.09 -23.57 7.65
N SER A 2 -61.06 -22.56 6.78
CA SER A 2 -62.10 -22.15 5.83
C SER A 2 -61.72 -20.78 5.31
N HIS A 3 -61.63 -20.69 3.99
CA HIS A 3 -61.41 -19.47 3.23
C HIS A 3 -62.66 -18.59 3.31
N ASP A 4 -62.54 -17.30 3.04
CA ASP A 4 -63.19 -16.72 1.87
C ASP A 4 -62.62 -15.33 1.55
N ASN A 5 -62.17 -15.22 0.30
CA ASN A 5 -61.79 -14.00 -0.38
C ASN A 5 -63.04 -13.38 -1.01
N SER A 6 -63.01 -12.05 -1.12
CA SER A 6 -63.63 -11.24 -2.17
C SER A 6 -64.64 -10.21 -1.67
N THR A 7 -64.52 -9.03 -2.29
CA THR A 7 -65.40 -7.85 -2.21
C THR A 7 -65.24 -7.08 -0.89
N ASN A 8 -64.71 -5.86 -0.89
CA ASN A 8 -65.25 -4.77 -1.68
C ASN A 8 -64.16 -3.84 -2.22
N GLU A 9 -64.28 -3.67 -3.53
CA GLU A 9 -63.92 -2.48 -4.29
C GLU A 9 -64.53 -1.22 -3.65
N GLU A 10 -64.14 -0.06 -4.17
CA GLU A 10 -64.37 1.29 -3.62
C GLU A 10 -63.31 1.63 -2.55
N VAL A 11 -62.30 2.43 -2.83
CA VAL A 11 -62.43 3.85 -3.14
C VAL A 11 -61.11 4.32 -3.77
N ILE A 12 -61.05 4.47 -5.10
CA ILE A 12 -60.24 5.52 -5.74
C ILE A 12 -60.99 5.95 -7.01
N ARG A 13 -62.08 6.69 -6.81
CA ARG A 13 -62.53 7.67 -7.82
C ARG A 13 -62.06 9.02 -7.31
N LEU A 14 -61.10 9.64 -7.99
CA LEU A 14 -61.03 11.08 -8.26
C LEU A 14 -59.84 11.30 -9.22
N LEU A 15 -60.10 11.10 -10.52
CA LEU A 15 -59.33 11.71 -11.60
C LEU A 15 -60.11 12.94 -12.07
N PRO A 16 -59.49 14.11 -12.21
CA PRO A 16 -59.90 15.12 -13.17
C PRO A 16 -59.23 14.80 -14.51
N GLU A 17 -60.06 14.61 -15.54
CA GLU A 17 -59.66 14.63 -16.95
C GLU A 17 -59.25 16.06 -17.33
N LEU A 18 -58.04 16.24 -17.87
CA LEU A 18 -57.73 17.29 -18.82
C LEU A 18 -56.83 16.69 -19.91
N GLU A 19 -57.50 16.36 -21.01
CA GLU A 19 -57.16 16.70 -22.39
C GLU A 19 -55.68 16.70 -22.82
N ASN A 20 -55.39 15.78 -23.75
CA ASN A 20 -54.15 15.66 -24.50
C ASN A 20 -53.82 16.94 -25.28
N ASP A 21 -52.54 17.31 -25.29
CA ASP A 21 -51.88 17.74 -26.53
C ASP A 21 -50.35 17.64 -26.40
N ASN A 22 -49.78 16.78 -27.26
CA ASN A 22 -48.42 16.81 -27.83
C ASN A 22 -47.20 16.85 -26.90
N ASP A 23 -46.54 15.68 -26.69
CA ASP A 23 -45.07 15.57 -26.59
C ASP A 23 -44.55 14.10 -26.62
N ASP A 24 -45.00 13.29 -27.59
CA ASP A 24 -44.65 11.85 -27.70
C ASP A 24 -43.25 11.54 -28.29
N LYS A 25 -42.28 12.46 -28.20
CA LYS A 25 -40.91 12.23 -28.76
C LYS A 25 -39.78 12.20 -27.75
N GLN A 26 -40.05 12.43 -26.46
CA GLN A 26 -39.03 12.35 -25.40
C GLN A 26 -39.13 11.08 -24.53
N VAL A 27 -40.31 10.48 -24.44
CA VAL A 27 -40.59 9.38 -23.51
C VAL A 27 -39.98 8.03 -23.98
N SER A 28 -39.81 7.82 -25.29
CA SER A 28 -39.17 6.62 -25.85
C SER A 28 -37.67 6.51 -25.51
N SER A 29 -36.97 7.64 -25.31
CA SER A 29 -35.54 7.64 -24.96
C SER A 29 -35.29 7.26 -23.50
N GLU A 30 -36.25 7.50 -22.61
CA GLU A 30 -36.10 7.18 -21.19
C GLU A 30 -36.35 5.69 -20.92
N TYR A 31 -37.31 5.08 -21.63
CA TYR A 31 -37.52 3.63 -21.55
C TYR A 31 -36.32 2.83 -22.06
N GLY A 32 -35.62 3.29 -23.09
CA GLY A 32 -34.37 2.65 -23.55
C GLY A 32 -33.21 2.75 -22.54
N LYS A 33 -33.17 3.79 -21.70
CA LYS A 33 -32.20 3.90 -20.60
C LYS A 33 -32.52 2.92 -19.47
N ILE A 34 -33.80 2.74 -19.17
CA ILE A 34 -34.29 1.82 -18.13
C ILE A 34 -34.06 0.36 -18.57
N GLU A 35 -34.30 0.00 -19.83
CA GLU A 35 -34.02 -1.34 -20.37
C GLU A 35 -32.52 -1.68 -20.33
N LYS A 36 -31.65 -0.73 -20.71
CA LYS A 36 -30.19 -0.91 -20.60
C LYS A 36 -29.74 -1.08 -19.14
N TRP A 37 -30.40 -0.39 -18.21
CA TRP A 37 -30.15 -0.52 -16.78
C TRP A 37 -30.65 -1.86 -16.22
N MET A 38 -31.78 -2.37 -16.71
CA MET A 38 -32.28 -3.70 -16.37
C MET A 38 -31.40 -4.83 -16.91
N GLN A 39 -30.84 -4.70 -18.12
CA GLN A 39 -29.85 -5.67 -18.66
C GLN A 39 -28.56 -5.72 -17.84
N GLN A 40 -28.16 -4.60 -17.23
CA GLN A 40 -26.98 -4.51 -16.36
C GLN A 40 -27.20 -5.15 -14.98
N LEU A 41 -28.45 -5.30 -14.54
CA LEU A 41 -28.84 -5.99 -13.31
C LEU A 41 -29.17 -7.47 -13.53
N SER A 42 -29.54 -7.87 -14.75
CA SER A 42 -29.77 -9.27 -15.12
C SER A 42 -28.50 -10.03 -15.49
N THR A 43 -27.35 -9.35 -15.57
CA THR A 43 -26.07 -10.01 -15.83
C THR A 43 -25.73 -10.90 -14.63
N PRO A 44 -25.53 -12.22 -14.81
CA PRO A 44 -25.21 -13.12 -13.71
C PRO A 44 -23.94 -12.63 -13.00
N TRP A 45 -23.96 -12.61 -11.67
CA TRP A 45 -22.80 -12.20 -10.84
C TRP A 45 -21.49 -12.97 -11.14
N SER A 46 -21.60 -14.08 -11.89
CA SER A 46 -20.52 -14.89 -12.43
C SER A 46 -19.67 -14.24 -13.53
N GLN A 47 -20.16 -13.23 -14.26
CA GLN A 47 -19.36 -12.54 -15.31
C GLN A 47 -18.66 -11.29 -14.79
N LYS A 48 -19.25 -10.60 -13.80
CA LYS A 48 -18.66 -9.39 -13.21
C LYS A 48 -17.42 -9.68 -12.34
N LEU A 49 -17.28 -10.92 -11.88
CA LEU A 49 -16.10 -11.41 -11.14
C LEU A 49 -14.94 -11.88 -12.04
N LEU A 50 -15.07 -11.82 -13.37
CA LEU A 50 -14.01 -12.25 -14.30
C LEU A 50 -13.33 -11.09 -15.06
N GLU A 51 -13.63 -9.84 -14.71
CA GLU A 51 -13.10 -8.65 -15.38
C GLU A 51 -12.48 -7.61 -14.45
N GLN A 52 -12.51 -7.81 -13.13
CA GLN A 52 -11.86 -6.91 -12.16
C GLN A 52 -10.62 -7.48 -11.46
N ASP A 53 -10.33 -8.78 -11.61
CA ASP A 53 -9.17 -9.44 -10.99
C ASP A 53 -8.14 -9.97 -12.01
N ASN A 54 -8.15 -9.49 -13.26
CA ASN A 54 -7.15 -9.94 -14.26
C ASN A 54 -5.75 -9.31 -14.10
N ASP A 55 -5.56 -8.43 -13.12
CA ASP A 55 -4.23 -7.91 -12.74
C ASP A 55 -3.66 -8.55 -11.47
N GLU A 56 -4.39 -9.44 -10.79
CA GLU A 56 -3.92 -10.13 -9.59
C GLU A 56 -4.17 -11.65 -9.64
N LEU A 57 -3.58 -12.37 -10.60
CA LEU A 57 -3.25 -13.81 -10.44
C LEU A 57 -2.32 -14.38 -11.54
N ILE A 58 -1.29 -13.65 -11.98
CA ILE A 58 -0.22 -14.24 -12.83
C ILE A 58 0.92 -14.84 -11.97
N LEU A 59 0.62 -15.32 -10.76
CA LEU A 59 1.59 -16.00 -9.90
C LEU A 59 1.02 -17.22 -9.15
N SER A 60 0.04 -17.95 -9.70
CA SER A 60 -0.15 -19.38 -9.34
C SER A 60 -1.33 -19.99 -10.11
N THR A 61 -1.03 -20.86 -11.08
CA THR A 61 -1.76 -22.13 -11.36
C THR A 61 -1.33 -22.78 -12.69
N HIS A 62 -0.33 -22.30 -13.42
CA HIS A 62 0.44 -23.21 -14.28
C HIS A 62 1.50 -23.92 -13.45
N ARG A 63 1.09 -24.96 -12.72
CA ARG A 63 2.02 -26.05 -12.41
C ARG A 63 2.37 -26.63 -13.79
N SER A 64 3.54 -26.28 -14.31
CA SER A 64 4.05 -26.79 -15.57
C SER A 64 4.33 -28.28 -15.41
N GLU A 65 3.32 -29.10 -15.65
CA GLU A 65 3.48 -30.54 -15.72
C GLU A 65 4.31 -30.88 -16.97
N LYS A 66 5.12 -31.95 -16.86
CA LYS A 66 5.94 -32.42 -17.97
C LYS A 66 5.04 -32.61 -19.21
N PRO A 67 5.47 -32.18 -20.42
CA PRO A 67 4.65 -32.36 -21.60
C PRO A 67 4.37 -33.86 -21.80
N ILE A 68 3.09 -34.22 -21.82
CA ILE A 68 2.67 -35.59 -22.11
C ILE A 68 2.94 -35.82 -23.60
N VAL A 69 4.04 -36.49 -23.91
CA VAL A 69 4.33 -36.94 -25.27
C VAL A 69 3.45 -38.17 -25.58
N PRO A 70 2.72 -38.19 -26.70
CA PRO A 70 1.88 -39.33 -27.05
C PRO A 70 2.75 -40.59 -27.21
N PHE A 71 2.26 -41.70 -26.67
CA PHE A 71 2.95 -42.99 -26.58
C PHE A 71 3.41 -43.49 -27.96
N THR A 72 4.69 -43.31 -28.26
CA THR A 72 5.39 -44.00 -29.35
C THR A 72 6.42 -44.95 -28.74
N ILE A 73 6.77 -46.01 -29.49
CA ILE A 73 7.70 -47.09 -29.11
C ILE A 73 8.87 -46.54 -28.28
N ARG A 74 8.97 -47.02 -27.03
CA ARG A 74 9.87 -46.52 -25.98
C ARG A 74 11.32 -46.59 -26.44
N ASN A 75 11.89 -45.43 -26.75
CA ASN A 75 13.30 -45.27 -27.10
C ASN A 75 14.02 -44.62 -25.92
N GLU A 76 14.73 -45.41 -25.12
CA GLU A 76 15.40 -44.98 -23.87
C GLU A 76 16.38 -43.82 -24.08
N ARG A 77 17.00 -43.75 -25.27
CA ARG A 77 17.89 -42.64 -25.65
C ARG A 77 17.15 -41.31 -25.87
N LEU A 78 15.91 -41.35 -26.36
CA LEU A 78 15.08 -40.16 -26.52
C LEU A 78 14.48 -39.74 -25.17
N ASP A 79 14.06 -40.69 -24.34
CA ASP A 79 13.54 -40.43 -23.00
C ASP A 79 14.61 -39.74 -22.11
N SER A 80 15.85 -40.22 -22.15
CA SER A 80 16.98 -39.58 -21.44
C SER A 80 17.34 -38.19 -21.98
N LEU A 81 17.30 -37.96 -23.30
CA LEU A 81 17.49 -36.61 -23.86
C LEU A 81 16.37 -35.64 -23.46
N ILE A 82 15.12 -36.12 -23.39
CA ILE A 82 13.96 -35.32 -22.99
C ILE A 82 14.07 -34.93 -21.51
N ASP A 83 14.44 -35.85 -20.62
CA ASP A 83 14.65 -35.55 -19.20
C ASP A 83 15.82 -34.58 -18.96
N ILE A 84 16.90 -34.67 -19.75
CA ILE A 84 18.02 -33.71 -19.71
C ILE A 84 17.55 -32.32 -20.15
N ASN A 85 16.82 -32.21 -21.26
CA ASN A 85 16.31 -30.94 -21.77
C ASN A 85 15.25 -30.29 -20.83
N TRP A 86 14.43 -31.10 -20.17
CA TRP A 86 13.49 -30.64 -19.15
C TRP A 86 14.21 -30.13 -17.89
N ALA A 87 15.23 -30.84 -17.42
CA ALA A 87 16.01 -30.45 -16.27
C ALA A 87 16.77 -29.13 -16.51
N THR A 88 17.35 -28.96 -17.70
CA THR A 88 18.04 -27.72 -18.10
C THR A 88 17.07 -26.55 -18.23
N PHE A 89 15.89 -26.74 -18.84
CA PHE A 89 14.86 -25.72 -18.94
C PHE A 89 14.38 -25.24 -17.56
N ASN A 90 14.08 -26.16 -16.64
CA ASN A 90 13.70 -25.78 -15.27
C ASN A 90 14.81 -25.06 -14.52
N GLN A 91 16.06 -25.50 -14.71
CA GLN A 91 17.20 -24.85 -14.09
C GLN A 91 17.34 -23.40 -14.59
N GLU A 92 17.10 -23.16 -15.87
CA GLU A 92 17.10 -21.83 -16.47
C GLU A 92 15.95 -20.97 -15.93
N GLN A 93 14.73 -21.52 -15.84
CA GLN A 93 13.60 -20.84 -15.20
C GLN A 93 13.88 -20.49 -13.74
N GLN A 94 14.49 -21.40 -12.98
CA GLN A 94 14.89 -21.14 -11.59
C GLN A 94 15.94 -20.03 -11.49
N ARG A 95 16.92 -20.00 -12.41
CA ARG A 95 17.93 -18.92 -12.48
C ARG A 95 17.30 -17.58 -12.82
N GLU A 96 16.38 -17.53 -13.78
CA GLU A 96 15.66 -16.30 -14.14
C GLU A 96 14.80 -15.79 -12.97
N MET A 97 14.08 -16.68 -12.28
CA MET A 97 13.33 -16.32 -11.07
C MET A 97 14.23 -15.83 -9.95
N LYS A 98 15.45 -16.38 -9.82
CA LYS A 98 16.45 -15.91 -8.85
C LYS A 98 16.98 -14.52 -9.22
N LYS A 99 17.34 -14.28 -10.49
CA LYS A 99 17.76 -12.97 -10.99
C LYS A 99 16.69 -11.90 -10.75
N LYS A 100 15.42 -12.21 -11.01
CA LYS A 100 14.28 -11.33 -10.71
C LYS A 100 14.10 -11.03 -9.22
N ARG A 101 14.53 -11.93 -8.33
CA ARG A 101 14.51 -11.69 -6.87
C ARG A 101 15.67 -10.82 -6.41
N GLU A 102 16.82 -10.96 -7.06
CA GLU A 102 18.05 -10.25 -6.73
C GLU A 102 18.09 -8.85 -7.34
N THR A 103 17.40 -8.63 -8.45
CA THR A 103 17.52 -7.41 -9.25
C THR A 103 16.17 -7.02 -9.86
N LEU A 104 15.88 -5.71 -9.98
CA LEU A 104 14.67 -5.19 -10.64
C LEU A 104 14.62 -5.36 -12.17
N GLY A 105 15.59 -6.09 -12.76
CA GLY A 105 15.65 -6.35 -14.19
C GLY A 105 16.24 -5.20 -15.01
N ARG A 106 16.24 -5.39 -16.33
CA ARG A 106 16.89 -4.50 -17.30
C ARG A 106 16.22 -3.13 -17.41
N ASP A 107 14.90 -3.09 -17.26
CA ASP A 107 14.10 -1.85 -17.38
C ASP A 107 14.46 -0.84 -16.29
N TRP A 108 14.95 -1.34 -15.15
CA TRP A 108 15.43 -0.51 -14.05
C TRP A 108 16.92 -0.72 -13.77
N PHE A 109 17.72 -0.61 -14.84
CA PHE A 109 19.19 -0.59 -14.82
C PHE A 109 19.85 -1.69 -13.97
N ASN A 110 19.22 -2.86 -13.86
CA ASN A 110 19.66 -3.93 -12.99
C ASN A 110 19.93 -3.47 -11.54
N MET A 111 19.03 -2.68 -10.94
CA MET A 111 19.16 -2.25 -9.54
C MET A 111 19.16 -3.46 -8.59
N PRO A 112 20.22 -3.66 -7.78
CA PRO A 112 20.33 -4.81 -6.89
C PRO A 112 19.41 -4.66 -5.66
N ALA A 113 18.98 -5.80 -5.12
CA ALA A 113 18.32 -5.88 -3.83
C ALA A 113 19.35 -5.64 -2.72
N ILE A 114 18.99 -4.79 -1.76
CA ILE A 114 19.82 -4.60 -0.58
C ILE A 114 19.52 -5.74 0.41
N PRO A 115 20.55 -6.36 0.99
CA PRO A 115 20.34 -7.44 1.93
C PRO A 115 19.66 -6.90 3.20
N SER A 116 18.64 -7.60 3.67
CA SER A 116 17.83 -7.18 4.82
C SER A 116 18.60 -7.15 6.14
N ASN A 117 19.88 -7.51 6.21
CA ASN A 117 20.68 -7.53 7.43
C ASN A 117 21.40 -6.21 7.72
N ASP A 118 21.39 -5.24 6.79
CA ASP A 118 22.07 -3.95 7.01
C ASP A 118 21.28 -3.03 7.94
N ILE A 119 21.77 -2.93 9.18
CA ILE A 119 21.13 -2.18 10.27
C ILE A 119 21.19 -0.67 10.03
N GLU A 120 22.28 -0.14 9.47
CA GLU A 120 22.44 1.30 9.26
C GLU A 120 21.42 1.82 8.26
N THR A 121 21.27 1.05 7.21
CA THR A 121 20.38 1.34 6.11
C THR A 121 18.91 1.18 6.52
N GLN A 122 18.56 0.16 7.32
CA GLN A 122 17.24 0.07 7.93
C GLN A 122 16.89 1.28 8.80
N LYS A 123 17.86 1.79 9.59
CA LYS A 123 17.66 2.99 10.40
C LYS A 123 17.39 4.21 9.51
N ALA A 124 18.12 4.35 8.40
CA ALA A 124 17.89 5.43 7.44
C ALA A 124 16.48 5.37 6.82
N VAL A 125 16.04 4.20 6.35
CA VAL A 125 14.67 4.01 5.81
C VAL A 125 13.61 4.34 6.86
N LYS A 126 13.79 3.85 8.09
CA LYS A 126 12.89 4.18 9.20
C LYS A 126 12.85 5.67 9.49
N LEU A 127 13.99 6.35 9.42
CA LEU A 127 14.07 7.80 9.61
C LEU A 127 13.33 8.55 8.50
N LEU A 128 13.44 8.11 7.25
CA LEU A 128 12.69 8.67 6.12
C LEU A 128 11.18 8.52 6.31
N HIS A 129 10.71 7.38 6.83
CA HIS A 129 9.30 7.20 7.17
C HIS A 129 8.84 8.17 8.26
N LEU A 130 9.72 8.48 9.21
CA LEU A 130 9.45 9.38 10.32
C LEU A 130 9.65 10.86 9.98
N ARG A 131 10.03 11.23 8.75
CA ARG A 131 10.32 12.61 8.34
C ARG A 131 9.23 13.63 8.69
N ARG A 132 7.96 13.19 8.67
CA ARG A 132 6.79 13.98 9.04
C ARG A 132 6.81 14.45 10.51
N PHE A 133 7.41 13.68 11.40
CA PHE A 133 7.45 13.98 12.83
C PHE A 133 8.71 14.72 13.25
N ILE A 134 9.75 14.66 12.43
CA ILE A 134 11.04 15.30 12.68
C ILE A 134 10.93 16.82 12.52
N TYR A 135 10.31 17.25 11.43
CA TYR A 135 10.24 18.67 11.05
C TYR A 135 8.81 19.21 11.27
N PRO A 136 8.56 20.03 12.29
CA PRO A 136 7.21 20.49 12.61
C PRO A 136 6.62 21.42 11.53
N ASN A 137 7.48 22.13 10.79
CA ASN A 137 7.08 23.10 9.77
C ASN A 137 7.07 22.53 8.35
N ARG A 138 7.31 21.21 8.19
CA ARG A 138 7.34 20.56 6.88
C ARG A 138 6.33 19.43 6.86
N PHE A 139 5.27 19.61 6.09
CA PHE A 139 4.27 18.57 5.87
C PHE A 139 4.66 17.75 4.64
N TYR A 140 5.02 16.49 4.86
CA TYR A 140 5.28 15.54 3.78
C TYR A 140 4.04 14.71 3.49
N LYS A 141 3.90 14.26 2.23
CA LYS A 141 2.92 13.24 1.87
C LYS A 141 3.15 11.97 2.69
N SER A 142 2.06 11.39 3.20
CA SER A 142 2.09 10.12 3.91
C SER A 142 2.51 9.01 2.95
N LEU A 143 3.36 8.10 3.40
CA LEU A 143 3.88 6.98 2.59
C LEU A 143 2.91 5.77 2.53
N GLY A 144 1.62 5.98 2.80
CA GLY A 144 0.62 4.90 2.85
C GLY A 144 0.88 3.86 3.94
N THR A 145 -0.02 2.87 4.06
CA THR A 145 0.16 1.68 4.91
C THR A 145 1.02 0.63 4.19
N GLU A 146 1.93 1.06 3.32
CA GLU A 146 2.80 0.14 2.60
C GLU A 146 3.89 -0.31 3.57
N LYS A 147 3.54 -1.33 4.35
CA LYS A 147 4.37 -2.05 5.33
C LYS A 147 5.54 -2.82 4.68
N SER A 148 5.72 -2.66 3.37
CA SER A 148 6.82 -3.23 2.63
C SER A 148 8.05 -2.36 2.88
N SER A 149 8.99 -2.86 3.67
CA SER A 149 10.38 -2.41 3.54
C SER A 149 10.74 -2.57 2.08
N HIS A 150 10.92 -1.47 1.36
CA HIS A 150 11.35 -1.48 -0.03
C HIS A 150 12.56 -2.43 -0.16
N ARG A 151 12.44 -3.46 -0.99
CA ARG A 151 13.50 -4.48 -1.15
C ARG A 151 14.69 -3.94 -1.94
N PHE A 152 14.42 -3.02 -2.85
CA PHE A 152 15.38 -2.49 -3.79
C PHE A 152 15.47 -0.99 -3.58
N TYR A 153 16.66 -0.51 -3.29
CA TYR A 153 16.98 0.91 -3.21
C TYR A 153 18.51 1.04 -3.26
N GLN A 154 19.02 2.25 -3.38
CA GLN A 154 20.45 2.53 -3.40
C GLN A 154 20.71 3.77 -2.55
N VAL A 155 21.81 3.74 -1.78
CA VAL A 155 22.27 4.91 -1.03
C VAL A 155 23.30 5.62 -1.88
N GLY A 156 23.03 6.88 -2.22
CA GLY A 156 23.92 7.75 -2.97
C GLY A 156 24.26 9.01 -2.19
N THR A 157 25.32 9.70 -2.62
CA THR A 157 25.69 11.02 -2.10
C THR A 157 25.38 12.08 -3.15
N VAL A 158 24.84 13.22 -2.70
CA VAL A 158 24.58 14.36 -3.59
C VAL A 158 25.92 14.98 -3.96
N GLN A 159 26.17 15.14 -5.26
CA GLN A 159 27.34 15.87 -5.77
C GLN A 159 27.01 17.35 -5.88
N ASP A 160 27.87 18.19 -5.32
CA ASP A 160 27.67 19.65 -5.36
C ASP A 160 27.83 20.17 -6.79
N GLN A 161 27.01 21.16 -7.14
CA GLN A 161 27.18 21.88 -8.41
C GLN A 161 28.39 22.83 -8.32
N PRO A 162 29.16 22.99 -9.40
CA PRO A 162 30.33 23.87 -9.40
C PRO A 162 29.96 25.36 -9.28
N GLU A 163 28.74 25.75 -9.65
CA GLU A 163 28.27 27.14 -9.67
C GLU A 163 27.81 27.64 -8.29
N GLU A 164 27.38 26.75 -7.40
CA GLU A 164 26.76 27.10 -6.12
C GLU A 164 27.65 26.72 -4.92
N PHE A 165 28.49 27.65 -4.47
CA PHE A 165 29.48 27.36 -3.42
C PHE A 165 29.00 27.63 -1.98
N PHE A 166 28.17 28.66 -1.76
CA PHE A 166 27.92 29.19 -0.40
C PHE A 166 26.57 28.83 0.21
N SER A 167 25.55 28.49 -0.60
CA SER A 167 24.18 28.27 -0.12
C SER A 167 23.88 26.79 0.15
N ASN A 168 24.03 25.94 -0.87
CA ASN A 168 23.62 24.52 -0.78
C ASN A 168 24.74 23.57 -0.34
N ARG A 169 26.00 24.01 -0.38
CA ARG A 169 27.16 23.14 -0.15
C ARG A 169 27.44 22.94 1.34
N LEU A 170 27.48 21.68 1.76
CA LEU A 170 27.93 21.32 3.12
C LEU A 170 29.45 21.39 3.25
N PRO A 171 30.00 22.04 4.30
CA PRO A 171 31.44 22.02 4.59
C PRO A 171 31.90 20.61 4.98
N ARG A 172 33.19 20.33 4.78
CA ARG A 172 33.78 18.98 5.03
C ARG A 172 33.53 18.44 6.44
N LYS A 173 33.38 19.31 7.45
CA LYS A 173 33.16 18.92 8.85
C LYS A 173 31.74 18.38 9.11
N GLU A 174 30.77 18.91 8.37
CA GLU A 174 29.36 18.55 8.50
C GLU A 174 29.00 17.33 7.66
N ARG A 175 29.74 17.06 6.58
CA ARG A 175 29.60 15.84 5.79
C ARG A 175 29.87 14.60 6.65
N LYS A 176 28.88 13.71 6.74
CA LYS A 176 28.97 12.42 7.43
C LYS A 176 28.91 11.27 6.43
N ASN A 177 29.30 10.08 6.89
CA ASN A 177 29.28 8.88 6.05
C ASN A 177 27.87 8.35 5.86
N THR A 178 27.01 8.53 6.87
CA THR A 178 25.62 8.05 6.83
C THR A 178 24.64 9.18 7.08
N PHE A 179 23.48 9.08 6.44
CA PHE A 179 22.35 10.01 6.63
C PHE A 179 21.89 10.07 8.10
N VAL A 180 21.95 8.95 8.81
CA VAL A 180 21.55 8.88 10.23
C VAL A 180 22.55 9.62 11.12
N GLU A 181 23.84 9.54 10.83
CA GLU A 181 24.88 10.24 11.57
C GLU A 181 24.76 11.76 11.39
N GLU A 182 24.50 12.22 10.16
CA GLU A 182 24.22 13.63 9.88
C GLU A 182 23.04 14.12 10.71
N PHE A 183 21.94 13.35 10.71
CA PHE A 183 20.75 13.65 11.50
C PHE A 183 21.04 13.75 13.01
N LEU A 184 21.88 12.87 13.56
CA LEU A 184 22.25 12.88 14.98
C LEU A 184 23.21 14.01 15.34
N SER A 185 23.95 14.55 14.36
CA SER A 185 24.90 15.63 14.56
C SER A 185 24.24 17.01 14.71
N ASP A 186 22.99 17.16 14.26
CA ASP A 186 22.24 18.41 14.37
C ASP A 186 21.84 18.73 15.83
N PRO A 187 22.34 19.85 16.41
CA PRO A 187 22.07 20.22 17.80
C PRO A 187 20.62 20.67 18.04
N ASP A 188 19.97 21.26 17.05
CA ASP A 188 18.60 21.77 17.16
C ASP A 188 17.62 20.60 17.18
N LEU A 189 17.82 19.63 16.28
CA LEU A 189 17.03 18.41 16.25
C LEU A 189 17.19 17.62 17.55
N ARG A 190 18.42 17.54 18.09
CA ARG A 190 18.68 16.88 19.37
C ARG A 190 17.93 17.54 20.53
N THR A 191 17.97 18.86 20.61
CA THR A 191 17.28 19.62 21.67
C THR A 191 15.77 19.43 21.58
N ARG A 192 15.19 19.64 20.40
CA ARG A 192 13.74 19.50 20.16
C ARG A 192 13.25 18.08 20.43
N THR A 193 13.98 17.07 19.94
CA THR A 193 13.62 15.66 20.16
C THR A 193 13.67 15.31 21.64
N LYS A 194 14.68 15.79 22.38
CA LYS A 194 14.81 15.57 23.83
C LYS A 194 13.65 16.21 24.60
N GLU A 195 13.27 17.43 24.26
CA GLU A 195 12.12 18.11 24.88
C GLU A 195 10.80 17.39 24.59
N ARG A 196 10.56 17.02 23.33
CA ARG A 196 9.35 16.30 22.95
C ARG A 196 9.28 14.94 23.62
N PHE A 197 10.39 14.22 23.68
CA PHE A 197 10.49 12.94 24.38
C PHE A 197 10.16 13.07 25.87
N LYS A 198 10.71 14.09 26.56
CA LYS A 198 10.38 14.36 27.97
C LYS A 198 8.89 14.63 28.16
N LYS A 199 8.28 15.47 27.30
CA LYS A 199 6.83 15.76 27.35
C LYS A 199 6.01 14.46 27.24
N ILE A 200 6.29 13.65 26.22
CA ILE A 200 5.63 12.36 26.00
C ILE A 200 5.82 11.41 27.21
N GLN A 201 7.04 11.32 27.75
CA GLN A 201 7.32 10.49 28.93
C GLN A 201 6.54 10.97 30.16
N THR A 202 6.46 12.29 30.39
CA THR A 202 5.66 12.82 31.50
C THR A 202 4.18 12.53 31.33
N GLU A 203 3.65 12.62 30.10
CA GLU A 203 2.26 12.28 29.79
C GLU A 203 1.99 10.78 29.99
N LYS A 204 2.87 9.90 29.49
CA LYS A 204 2.77 8.46 29.74
C LYS A 204 2.82 8.13 31.23
N GLN A 205 3.69 8.77 32.00
CA GLN A 205 3.76 8.58 33.47
C GLN A 205 2.46 9.02 34.17
N LYS A 206 1.82 10.10 33.72
CA LYS A 206 0.49 10.52 34.23
C LYS A 206 -0.55 9.42 34.03
N LEU A 207 -0.54 8.78 32.86
CA LEU A 207 -1.49 7.72 32.50
C LEU A 207 -1.21 6.43 33.28
N VAL A 208 0.05 6.00 33.38
CA VAL A 208 0.43 4.72 34.02
C VAL A 208 0.21 4.74 35.54
N ASN A 209 0.54 5.84 36.22
CA ASN A 209 0.35 5.93 37.68
C ASN A 209 -0.19 7.30 38.10
N PRO A 210 -1.51 7.53 37.95
CA PRO A 210 -2.12 8.82 38.22
C PRO A 210 -2.05 9.19 39.71
N LYS A 211 -2.12 8.20 40.61
CA LYS A 211 -2.03 8.43 42.07
C LYS A 211 -0.63 8.95 42.46
N LYS A 212 0.44 8.30 41.99
CA LYS A 212 1.82 8.73 42.24
C LYS A 212 2.10 10.11 41.63
N TRP A 213 1.60 10.35 40.42
CA TRP A 213 1.71 11.66 39.77
C TRP A 213 1.00 12.77 40.59
N LYS A 214 -0.24 12.56 41.03
CA LYS A 214 -0.99 13.50 41.89
C LYS A 214 -0.24 13.80 43.19
N LYS A 215 0.27 12.77 43.87
CA LYS A 215 1.10 12.95 45.08
C LYS A 215 2.36 13.77 44.80
N ARG A 216 3.03 13.55 43.66
CA ARG A 216 4.21 14.33 43.25
C ARG A 216 3.85 15.81 43.03
N ILE A 217 2.74 16.08 42.32
CA ILE A 217 2.24 17.45 42.14
C ILE A 217 1.97 18.11 43.49
N GLN A 218 1.23 17.45 44.39
CA GLN A 218 0.89 17.97 45.72
C GLN A 218 2.15 18.38 46.52
N ARG A 219 3.24 17.62 46.40
CA ARG A 219 4.53 17.95 47.02
C ARG A 219 5.21 19.17 46.38
N THR A 220 5.10 19.34 45.06
CA THR A 220 5.67 20.49 44.35
C THR A 220 4.83 21.77 44.45
N LEU A 221 3.56 21.67 44.86
CA LEU A 221 2.73 22.85 45.07
C LEU A 221 3.28 23.72 46.22
N PRO A 222 3.20 25.06 46.11
CA PRO A 222 3.58 25.96 47.20
C PRO A 222 2.67 25.75 48.42
N LYS A 223 3.20 26.04 49.62
CA LYS A 223 2.56 25.69 50.91
C LYS A 223 1.10 26.15 51.03
N TRP A 224 0.77 27.34 50.52
CA TRP A 224 -0.60 27.90 50.54
C TRP A 224 -1.61 27.17 49.63
N LYS A 225 -1.14 26.30 48.73
CA LYS A 225 -1.99 25.45 47.87
C LYS A 225 -2.10 24.01 48.39
N ARG A 226 -1.38 23.66 49.45
CA ARG A 226 -1.48 22.37 50.14
C ARG A 226 -2.61 22.49 51.16
N LYS A 227 -3.82 22.09 50.79
CA LYS A 227 -4.91 21.83 51.75
C LYS A 227 -4.70 20.47 52.39
#